data_AF-A0A847FC11-F1
#
_entry.id   AF-A0A847FC11-F1
#
_cell.length_a   1.000
_cell.length_b   1.000
_cell.length_c   1.000
_cell.angle_alpha   90.00
_cell.angle_beta   90.00
_cell.angle_gamma   90.00
#
_symmetry.space_group_name_H-M   'P 1'
#
loop_
_entity.id
_entity.type
_entity.pdbx_description
1 polymer ?
#
loop_
_entity_poly.entity_id
_entity_poly.type
_entity_poly.pdbx_seq_one_letter_code
_entity_poly.pdbx_strand_id
1 'polypeptide(L)'
;DVIQPNKPKASTSNGTNTRREIKAREGELRNQLYREITPLNKRIEEIETLVETISSRVNDIEKMMADPSHYEDSKNVVDVNIEYLELKDKLSALTTQWDALIEAAEEIKEKYRLAREG
;
A
#
# COMPACT_ATOMS: atom_id res chain seq x y z
N ASP A 1 -59.04 25.11 -39.80
CA ASP A 1 -57.71 25.63 -39.43
C ASP A 1 -57.74 26.51 -38.21
N VAL A 2 -57.27 26.02 -37.07
CA VAL A 2 -56.75 26.87 -36.00
C VAL A 2 -55.47 26.21 -35.51
N ILE A 3 -54.35 26.76 -35.95
CA ILE A 3 -52.98 26.34 -35.63
C ILE A 3 -52.73 26.65 -34.15
N GLN A 4 -52.42 25.63 -33.35
CA GLN A 4 -51.84 25.82 -32.02
C GLN A 4 -50.39 26.29 -32.17
N PRO A 5 -49.95 27.37 -31.50
CA PRO A 5 -48.56 27.76 -31.51
C PRO A 5 -47.75 26.82 -30.61
N ASN A 6 -46.87 26.05 -31.24
CA ASN A 6 -45.85 25.23 -30.61
C ASN A 6 -44.89 26.12 -29.81
N LYS A 7 -44.85 25.97 -28.48
CA LYS A 7 -43.89 26.66 -27.61
C LYS A 7 -42.55 25.92 -27.65
N PRO A 8 -41.41 26.61 -27.83
CA PRO A 8 -40.12 25.97 -27.98
C PRO A 8 -39.66 25.27 -26.68
N LYS A 9 -39.22 24.00 -26.80
CA LYS A 9 -38.54 23.25 -25.74
C LYS A 9 -37.22 23.94 -25.38
N ALA A 10 -37.19 24.63 -24.26
CA ALA A 10 -35.97 25.17 -23.69
C ALA A 10 -35.07 24.05 -23.14
N SER A 11 -33.84 24.01 -23.68
CA SER A 11 -32.57 23.69 -23.00
C SER A 11 -32.46 22.42 -22.14
N THR A 12 -32.13 21.28 -22.76
CA THR A 12 -31.60 20.09 -22.08
C THR A 12 -30.06 19.97 -22.18
N SER A 13 -29.37 20.89 -22.86
CA SER A 13 -27.93 20.79 -23.15
C SER A 13 -27.01 21.04 -21.96
N ASN A 14 -27.43 21.83 -20.96
CA ASN A 14 -26.55 22.18 -19.83
C ASN A 14 -26.42 21.05 -18.81
N GLY A 15 -27.47 20.25 -18.58
CA GLY A 15 -27.45 19.15 -17.59
C GLY A 15 -26.67 17.91 -18.03
N THR A 16 -26.53 17.69 -19.34
CA THR A 16 -25.72 16.60 -19.90
C THR A 16 -24.22 16.91 -19.87
N ASN A 17 -23.83 18.16 -20.10
CA ASN A 17 -22.44 18.60 -19.99
C ASN A 17 -21.94 18.53 -18.54
N THR A 18 -22.72 19.01 -17.57
CA THR A 18 -22.35 18.94 -16.14
C THR A 18 -22.22 17.50 -15.64
N ARG A 19 -23.14 16.60 -16.03
CA ARG A 19 -23.05 15.16 -15.68
C ARG A 19 -21.80 14.50 -16.28
N ARG A 20 -21.41 14.88 -17.50
CA ARG A 20 -20.20 14.35 -18.17
C ARG A 20 -18.94 14.84 -17.46
N GLU A 21 -18.89 16.10 -17.08
CA GLU A 21 -17.78 16.72 -16.35
C GLU A 21 -17.59 16.10 -14.96
N ILE A 22 -18.68 15.83 -14.23
CA ILE A 22 -18.63 15.14 -12.93
C ILE A 22 -18.04 13.74 -13.10
N LYS A 23 -18.53 12.96 -14.07
CA LYS A 23 -18.00 11.61 -14.34
C LYS A 23 -16.53 11.62 -14.76
N ALA A 24 -16.10 12.61 -15.53
CA ALA A 24 -14.71 12.76 -15.94
C ALA A 24 -13.81 13.02 -14.72
N ARG A 25 -14.19 13.97 -13.86
CA ARG A 25 -13.48 14.30 -12.62
C ARG A 25 -13.37 13.11 -11.67
N GLU A 26 -14.47 12.38 -11.46
CA GLU A 26 -14.45 11.17 -10.65
C GLU A 26 -13.52 10.09 -11.23
N GLY A 27 -13.48 9.95 -12.57
CA GLY A 27 -12.56 9.05 -13.25
C GLY A 27 -11.10 9.44 -13.07
N GLU A 28 -10.80 10.73 -13.17
CA GLU A 28 -9.46 11.27 -12.93
C GLU A 28 -9.01 11.02 -11.50
N LEU A 29 -9.84 11.33 -10.49
CA LEU A 29 -9.52 11.10 -9.08
C LEU A 29 -9.27 9.60 -8.80
N ARG A 30 -10.08 8.70 -9.36
CA ARG A 30 -9.84 7.24 -9.22
C ARG A 30 -8.53 6.81 -9.85
N ASN A 31 -8.22 7.31 -11.05
CA ASN A 31 -6.99 6.96 -11.74
C ASN A 31 -5.76 7.47 -11.01
N GLN A 32 -5.82 8.67 -10.44
CA GLN A 32 -4.71 9.25 -9.67
C GLN A 32 -4.51 8.51 -8.34
N LEU A 33 -5.60 8.23 -7.60
CA LEU A 33 -5.54 7.38 -6.40
C LEU A 33 -4.88 6.03 -6.70
N TYR A 34 -5.31 5.34 -7.76
CA TYR A 34 -4.74 4.06 -8.16
C TYR A 34 -3.23 4.17 -8.41
N ARG A 35 -2.79 5.18 -9.18
CA ARG A 35 -1.38 5.41 -9.48
C ARG A 35 -0.52 5.66 -8.24
N GLU A 36 -1.05 6.38 -7.26
CA GLU A 36 -0.35 6.68 -6.00
C GLU A 36 -0.35 5.48 -5.05
N ILE A 37 -1.45 4.74 -4.91
CA ILE A 37 -1.60 3.68 -3.92
C ILE A 37 -0.97 2.34 -4.33
N THR A 38 -0.98 2.00 -5.63
CA THR A 38 -0.47 0.72 -6.13
C THR A 38 0.99 0.44 -5.76
N PRO A 39 1.97 1.36 -5.95
CA PRO A 39 3.35 1.08 -5.58
C PRO A 39 3.54 0.89 -4.07
N LEU A 40 2.78 1.59 -3.23
CA LEU A 40 2.84 1.44 -1.78
C LEU A 40 2.34 0.06 -1.34
N ASN A 41 1.16 -0.34 -1.83
CA ASN A 41 0.61 -1.68 -1.54
C ASN A 41 1.55 -2.79 -2.00
N LYS A 42 2.14 -2.66 -3.19
CA LYS A 42 3.13 -3.63 -3.67
C LYS A 42 4.34 -3.71 -2.74
N ARG A 43 4.83 -2.56 -2.26
CA ARG A 43 5.96 -2.53 -1.35
C ARG A 43 5.62 -3.14 0.02
N ILE A 44 4.40 -2.93 0.51
CA ILE A 44 3.88 -3.56 1.74
C ILE A 44 3.89 -5.08 1.59
N GLU A 45 3.34 -5.63 0.50
CA GLU A 45 3.33 -7.08 0.22
C GLU A 45 4.75 -7.68 0.13
N GLU A 46 5.68 -6.95 -0.51
CA GLU A 46 7.10 -7.34 -0.56
C GLU A 46 7.73 -7.40 0.83
N ILE A 47 7.44 -6.40 1.69
CA ILE A 47 7.96 -6.36 3.06
C ILE A 47 7.39 -7.51 3.89
N GLU A 48 6.09 -7.80 3.78
CA GLU A 48 5.45 -8.91 4.50
C GLU A 48 6.10 -10.25 4.14
N THR A 49 6.37 -10.48 2.86
CA THR A 49 7.07 -11.69 2.38
C THR A 49 8.51 -11.77 2.92
N LEU A 50 9.22 -10.63 2.96
CA LEU A 50 10.58 -10.56 3.51
C LEU A 50 10.59 -10.82 5.02
N VAL A 51 9.64 -10.24 5.75
CA VAL A 51 9.47 -10.42 7.19
C VAL A 51 9.22 -11.89 7.51
N GLU A 52 8.35 -12.58 6.76
CA GLU A 52 8.10 -14.02 6.94
C GLU A 52 9.38 -14.85 6.72
N THR A 53 10.10 -14.57 5.62
CA THR A 53 11.34 -15.28 5.28
C THR A 53 12.42 -15.08 6.36
N ILE A 54 12.63 -13.83 6.79
CA ILE A 54 13.62 -13.48 7.82
C ILE A 54 13.23 -14.09 9.16
N SER A 55 11.96 -14.02 9.55
CA SER A 55 11.46 -14.59 10.81
C SER A 55 11.66 -16.11 10.85
N SER A 56 11.46 -16.81 9.73
CA SER A 56 11.77 -18.25 9.64
C SER A 56 13.26 -18.51 9.88
N ARG A 57 14.15 -17.74 9.24
CA ARG A 57 15.61 -17.92 9.41
C ARG A 57 16.05 -17.61 10.85
N VAL A 58 15.52 -16.56 11.46
CA VAL A 58 15.75 -16.21 12.86
C VAL A 58 15.34 -17.36 13.78
N ASN A 59 14.16 -17.96 13.57
CA ASN A 59 13.70 -19.11 14.34
C ASN A 59 14.63 -20.33 14.18
N ASP A 60 15.10 -20.60 12.96
CA ASP A 60 16.04 -21.69 12.72
C ASP A 60 17.39 -21.48 13.41
N ILE A 61 17.89 -20.23 13.44
CA ILE A 61 19.08 -19.87 14.19
C ILE A 61 18.84 -20.01 15.71
N GLU A 62 17.69 -19.57 16.22
CA GLU A 62 17.34 -19.73 17.64
C GLU A 62 17.29 -21.20 18.07
N LYS A 63 16.77 -22.09 17.22
CA LYS A 63 16.82 -23.55 17.46
C LYS A 63 18.25 -24.07 17.47
N MET A 64 19.11 -23.60 16.57
CA MET A 64 20.52 -23.99 16.52
C MET A 64 21.26 -23.54 17.80
N MET A 65 21.05 -22.30 18.24
CA MET A 65 21.67 -21.75 19.45
C MET A 65 21.17 -22.42 20.75
N ALA A 66 19.99 -23.03 20.72
CA ALA A 66 19.45 -23.81 21.83
C ALA A 66 20.08 -25.21 21.96
N ASP A 67 20.77 -25.71 20.93
CA ASP A 67 21.49 -26.98 20.97
C ASP A 67 22.89 -26.79 21.61
N PRO A 68 23.20 -27.47 22.73
CA PRO A 68 24.51 -27.39 23.36
C PRO A 68 25.69 -27.76 22.45
N SER A 69 25.47 -28.65 21.47
CA SER A 69 26.50 -29.08 20.51
C SER A 69 26.91 -27.97 19.53
N HIS A 70 26.08 -26.93 19.36
CA HIS A 70 26.41 -25.78 18.53
C HIS A 70 27.67 -25.06 19.01
N TYR A 71 27.94 -25.06 20.32
CA TYR A 71 29.06 -24.34 20.92
C TYR A 71 30.40 -25.08 20.82
N GLU A 72 30.45 -26.26 20.19
CA GLU A 72 31.67 -27.02 19.98
C GLU A 72 32.59 -26.42 18.90
N ASP A 73 32.04 -25.63 17.97
CA ASP A 73 32.79 -24.89 16.95
C ASP A 73 32.67 -23.38 17.16
N SER A 74 33.70 -22.82 17.81
CA SER A 74 33.77 -21.38 18.11
C SER A 74 33.64 -20.45 16.89
N LYS A 75 34.06 -20.89 15.70
CA LYS A 75 33.94 -20.05 14.49
C LYS A 75 32.50 -20.05 13.98
N ASN A 76 31.85 -21.22 13.96
CA ASN A 76 30.45 -21.36 13.62
C ASN A 76 29.54 -20.53 14.56
N VAL A 77 29.85 -20.50 15.86
CA VAL A 77 29.12 -19.68 16.83
C VAL A 77 29.19 -18.19 16.51
N VAL A 78 30.37 -17.66 16.16
CA VAL A 78 30.53 -16.23 15.83
C VAL A 78 29.75 -15.87 14.57
N ASP A 79 29.89 -16.67 13.51
CA ASP A 79 29.22 -16.41 12.23
C ASP A 79 27.68 -16.43 12.39
N VAL A 80 27.14 -17.40 13.15
CA VAL A 80 25.70 -17.52 13.43
C VAL A 80 25.17 -16.35 14.28
N ASN A 81 25.94 -15.88 15.27
CA ASN A 81 25.55 -14.70 16.06
C ASN A 81 25.54 -13.42 15.22
N ILE A 82 26.50 -13.23 14.30
CA ILE A 82 26.52 -12.09 13.39
C ILE A 82 25.28 -12.11 12.50
N GLU A 83 24.99 -13.25 11.87
CA GLU A 83 23.79 -13.42 11.04
C GLU A 83 22.50 -13.13 11.84
N TYR A 84 22.41 -13.65 13.08
CA TYR A 84 21.27 -13.41 13.96
C TYR A 84 21.03 -11.91 14.20
N LEU A 85 22.07 -11.17 14.57
CA LEU A 85 21.96 -9.73 14.84
C LEU A 85 21.57 -8.95 13.59
N GLU A 86 22.21 -9.23 12.45
CA GLU A 86 21.87 -8.59 11.17
C GLU A 86 20.42 -8.83 10.75
N LEU A 87 19.91 -10.05 10.96
CA LEU A 87 18.53 -10.40 10.65
C LEU A 87 17.53 -9.70 11.60
N LYS A 88 17.86 -9.55 12.88
CA LYS A 88 17.02 -8.82 13.85
C LYS A 88 16.98 -7.33 13.54
N ASP A 89 18.11 -6.73 13.19
CA ASP A 89 18.18 -5.33 12.76
C ASP A 89 17.38 -5.11 11.48
N LYS A 90 17.52 -6.02 10.50
CA LYS A 90 16.74 -5.97 9.26
C LYS A 90 15.25 -6.11 9.51
N LEU A 91 14.84 -7.00 10.40
CA LEU A 91 13.44 -7.17 10.79
C LEU A 91 12.89 -5.88 11.40
N SER A 92 13.63 -5.24 12.31
CA SER A 92 13.26 -3.95 12.90
C SER A 92 13.09 -2.87 11.84
N ALA A 93 14.04 -2.75 10.91
CA ALA A 93 13.98 -1.77 9.83
C ALA A 93 12.80 -1.99 8.88
N LEU A 94 12.50 -3.25 8.55
CA LEU A 94 11.37 -3.62 7.70
C LEU A 94 10.04 -3.30 8.38
N THR A 95 9.89 -3.57 9.68
CA THR A 95 8.68 -3.22 10.44
C THR A 95 8.46 -1.70 10.45
N THR A 96 9.50 -0.90 10.74
CA THR A 96 9.40 0.56 10.68
C THR A 96 9.02 1.06 9.28
N GLN A 97 9.58 0.45 8.23
CA GLN A 97 9.22 0.79 6.86
C GLN A 97 7.77 0.43 6.53
N TRP A 98 7.28 -0.73 7.00
CA TRP A 98 5.90 -1.16 6.82
C TRP A 98 4.92 -0.17 7.48
N ASP A 99 5.18 0.21 8.74
CA ASP A 99 4.34 1.19 9.47
C ASP A 99 4.21 2.51 8.68
N ALA A 100 5.34 3.05 8.22
CA ALA A 100 5.36 4.30 7.44
C ALA A 100 4.62 4.18 6.10
N LEU A 101 4.67 3.02 5.45
CA LEU A 101 3.95 2.79 4.19
C LEU A 101 2.44 2.68 4.39
N ILE A 102 2.01 2.05 5.48
CA ILE A 102 0.60 1.97 5.86
C ILE A 102 0.04 3.37 6.13
N GLU A 103 0.77 4.17 6.93
CA GLU A 103 0.39 5.56 7.21
C GLU A 103 0.28 6.37 5.91
N ALA A 104 1.30 6.33 5.04
CA ALA A 104 1.26 7.02 3.75
C ALA A 104 0.09 6.56 2.86
N ALA A 105 -0.22 5.26 2.86
CA ALA A 105 -1.34 4.72 2.10
C ALA A 105 -2.70 5.21 2.63
N GLU A 106 -2.85 5.36 3.95
CA GLU A 106 -4.03 5.92 4.58
C GLU A 106 -4.19 7.41 4.28
N GLU A 107 -3.11 8.20 4.37
CA GLU A 107 -3.10 9.62 4.02
C GLU A 107 -3.52 9.86 2.56
N ILE A 108 -3.01 9.05 1.63
CA ILE A 108 -3.39 9.13 0.21
C ILE A 108 -4.87 8.80 0.04
N LYS A 109 -5.37 7.72 0.66
CA LYS A 109 -6.80 7.36 0.58
C LYS A 109 -7.68 8.49 1.11
N GLU A 110 -7.29 9.10 2.22
CA GLU A 110 -8.05 10.19 2.85
C GLU A 110 -8.06 11.45 1.99
N LYS A 111 -6.90 11.86 1.45
CA LYS A 111 -6.77 12.96 0.48
C LYS A 111 -7.77 12.81 -0.68
N TYR A 112 -7.86 11.62 -1.28
CA TYR A 112 -8.77 11.37 -2.39
C TYR A 112 -10.23 11.21 -1.98
N ARG A 113 -10.51 10.76 -0.74
CA ARG A 113 -11.85 10.75 -0.16
C ARG A 113 -12.41 12.16 -0.04
N LEU A 114 -11.63 13.07 0.57
CA LEU A 114 -12.00 14.48 0.72
C LEU A 114 -12.17 15.18 -0.63
N ALA A 115 -11.29 14.92 -1.59
CA ALA A 115 -11.38 15.50 -2.94
C ALA A 115 -12.61 15.04 -3.75
N ARG A 116 -13.25 13.92 -3.35
CA ARG A 116 -14.49 13.44 -3.96
C ARG A 116 -15.73 14.01 -3.28
N GLU A 117 -15.61 14.41 -2.01
CA GLU A 117 -16.70 14.95 -1.19
C GLU A 117 -16.86 16.48 -1.34
N GLY A 118 -15.79 17.18 -1.71
CA GLY A 118 -15.80 18.62 -2.06
C GLY A 118 -16.11 18.90 -3.52
#